data_AF-A0AB36SZQ3-F1
#
_entry.id   AF-A0AB36SZQ3-F1
#
_cell.length_a   1.000
_cell.length_b   1.000
_cell.length_c   1.000
_cell.angle_alpha   90.00
_cell.angle_beta   90.00
_cell.angle_gamma   90.00
#
_symmetry.space_group_name_H-M   'P 1'
#
loop_
_entity.id
_entity.type
_entity.pdbx_description
1 polymer ?
#
loop_
_entity_poly.entity_id
_entity_poly.type
_entity_poly.pdbx_seq_one_letter_code
_entity_poly.pdbx_strand_id
1 'polypeptide(L)' 'MINILVIPLSYFIGGMATASPGSTMHDFWKVFFFIQVIPFSLLLLSLVWWFIRRKKGKVIM' A
#
# COMPACT_ATOMS: atom_id res chain seq x y z
N MET A 1 1.65 -12.48 -9.88
CA MET A 1 1.47 -11.85 -8.55
C MET A 1 2.60 -10.89 -8.15
N ILE A 2 3.76 -10.90 -8.82
CA ILE A 2 4.92 -10.05 -8.48
C ILE A 2 4.76 -8.57 -8.92
N ASN A 3 3.98 -8.28 -9.98
CA ASN A 3 3.85 -6.91 -10.53
C ASN A 3 3.31 -5.86 -9.56
N ILE A 4 2.46 -6.23 -8.59
CA ILE A 4 1.85 -5.25 -7.67
C ILE A 4 2.90 -4.60 -6.75
N LEU A 5 3.98 -5.33 -6.43
CA LEU A 5 5.08 -4.82 -5.61
C LEU A 5 6.21 -4.24 -6.47
N VAL A 6 6.41 -4.74 -7.69
CA VAL A 6 7.44 -4.24 -8.61
C VAL A 6 7.17 -2.82 -9.07
N ILE A 7 5.91 -2.46 -9.33
CA ILE A 7 5.53 -1.10 -9.78
C ILE A 7 5.92 -0.03 -8.74
N PRO A 8 5.51 -0.09 -7.47
CA PRO A 8 5.90 0.91 -6.47
C PRO A 8 7.39 0.85 -6.14
N LEU A 9 8.02 -0.33 -6.21
CA LEU A 9 9.47 -0.47 -6.01
C LEU A 9 10.28 0.18 -7.14
N SER A 10 9.84 0.03 -8.40
CA SER A 10 10.42 0.71 -9.56
C SER A 10 10.26 2.22 -9.45
N TYR A 11 9.07 2.69 -9.04
CA TYR A 11 8.82 4.12 -8.81
C TYR A 11 9.69 4.68 -7.68
N PHE A 12 9.93 3.87 -6.64
CA PHE A 12 10.80 4.22 -5.53
C PHE A 12 12.26 4.34 -5.98
N ILE A 13 12.81 3.32 -6.65
CA ILE A 13 14.19 3.34 -7.14
C ILE A 13 14.39 4.45 -8.18
N GLY A 14 13.43 4.66 -9.07
CA GLY A 14 13.43 5.77 -10.03
C GLY A 14 13.44 7.12 -9.33
N GLY A 15 12.56 7.34 -8.36
CA GLY A 15 12.52 8.58 -7.58
C GLY A 15 13.81 8.83 -6.78
N MET A 16 14.43 7.77 -6.24
CA MET A 16 15.73 7.84 -5.57
C MET A 16 16.87 8.18 -6.52
N ALA A 17 16.84 7.68 -7.77
CA ALA A 17 17.87 7.94 -8.78
C ALA A 17 17.83 9.38 -9.31
N THR A 18 16.66 10.02 -9.33
CA THR A 18 16.50 11.40 -9.83
C THR A 18 16.61 12.46 -8.74
N ALA A 19 16.82 12.07 -7.49
CA ALA A 19 16.78 13.02 -6.39
C ALA A 19 18.08 13.82 -6.22
N SER A 20 17.91 15.09 -5.87
CA SER A 20 19.00 15.99 -5.53
C SER A 20 19.81 15.45 -4.34
N PRO A 21 21.15 15.64 -4.30
CA PRO A 21 22.02 15.14 -3.22
C PRO A 21 21.69 15.66 -1.82
N GLY A 22 20.79 16.65 -1.68
CA GLY A 22 20.25 17.11 -0.41
C GLY A 22 18.95 16.45 0.05
N SER A 23 18.36 15.56 -0.76
CA SER A 23 17.11 14.87 -0.44
C SER A 23 17.36 13.77 0.58
N THR A 24 16.70 13.84 1.72
CA THR A 24 16.88 12.89 2.82
C THR A 24 15.97 11.69 2.62
N MET A 25 16.42 10.47 2.99
CA MET A 25 15.61 9.23 2.97
C MET A 25 14.20 9.39 3.58
N HIS A 26 14.02 10.36 4.49
CA HIS A 26 12.74 10.67 5.13
C HIS A 26 11.68 11.24 4.18
N ASP A 27 12.04 12.14 3.26
CA ASP A 27 11.09 12.68 2.27
C ASP A 27 10.61 11.58 1.31
N PHE A 28 11.47 10.62 1.00
CA PHE A 28 11.08 9.47 0.17
C PHE A 28 10.17 8.49 0.89
N TRP A 29 10.42 8.23 2.19
CA TRP A 29 9.50 7.42 2.98
C TRP A 29 8.11 8.05 2.98
N LYS A 30 8.01 9.37 3.15
CA LYS A 30 6.72 10.08 3.03
C LYS A 30 6.01 9.80 1.71
N VAL A 31 6.70 9.94 0.58
CA VAL A 31 6.10 9.73 -0.76
C VAL A 31 5.78 8.26 -1.03
N PHE A 32 6.66 7.34 -0.63
CA PHE A 32 6.45 5.90 -0.78
C PHE A 32 5.22 5.42 0.00
N PHE A 33 5.13 5.79 1.28
CA PHE A 33 3.95 5.48 2.10
C PHE A 33 2.72 6.16 1.53
N PHE A 34 2.79 7.38 1.00
CA PHE A 34 1.63 8.04 0.38
C PHE A 34 1.07 7.26 -0.83
N ILE A 35 1.95 6.78 -1.72
CA ILE A 35 1.56 6.00 -2.91
C ILE A 35 1.06 4.60 -2.51
N GLN A 36 1.70 3.96 -1.54
CA GLN A 36 1.39 2.59 -1.12
C GLN A 36 0.19 2.53 -0.16
N VAL A 37 -0.08 3.57 0.63
CA VAL A 37 -1.16 3.61 1.62
C VAL A 37 -2.52 3.45 0.94
N ILE A 38 -2.79 4.16 -0.15
CA ILE A 38 -4.07 4.10 -0.85
C ILE A 38 -4.47 2.66 -1.25
N PRO A 39 -3.64 1.90 -2.00
CA PRO A 39 -3.96 0.52 -2.35
C PRO A 39 -4.00 -0.39 -1.12
N PHE A 40 -3.16 -0.15 -0.12
CA PHE A 40 -3.14 -0.96 1.11
C PHE A 40 -4.41 -0.76 1.96
N SER A 41 -4.87 0.49 2.10
CA SER A 41 -6.09 0.84 2.82
C SER A 41 -7.34 0.23 2.18
N LEU A 42 -7.41 0.20 0.84
CA LEU A 42 -8.51 -0.45 0.11
C LEU A 42 -8.53 -1.97 0.37
N LEU A 43 -7.37 -2.62 0.36
CA LEU A 43 -7.26 -4.04 0.68
C LEU A 43 -7.67 -4.33 2.13
N LEU A 44 -7.22 -3.49 3.07
CA LEU A 44 -7.56 -3.64 4.48
C LEU A 44 -9.07 -3.46 4.72
N LEU A 45 -9.69 -2.44 4.09
CA LEU A 45 -11.12 -2.20 4.17
C LEU A 45 -11.92 -3.38 3.61
N SER A 46 -11.51 -3.92 2.46
CA SER A 46 -12.11 -5.11 1.86
C SER A 46 -11.99 -6.34 2.77
N LEU A 47 -10.82 -6.52 3.41
CA LEU A 47 -10.59 -7.63 4.34
C LEU A 47 -11.44 -7.52 5.62
N VAL A 48 -11.55 -6.32 6.20
CA VAL A 48 -12.41 -6.05 7.36
C VAL A 48 -13.88 -6.29 7.01
N TRP A 49 -14.33 -5.78 5.86
CA TRP A 49 -15.69 -6.00 5.37
C TRP A 49 -15.99 -7.49 5.15
N TRP A 50 -15.03 -8.22 4.57
CA TRP A 50 -15.12 -9.67 4.38
C TRP A 50 -15.23 -10.42 5.71
N PHE A 51 -14.43 -10.04 6.71
CA PHE A 51 -14.47 -10.61 8.06
C PHE A 51 -15.83 -10.39 8.74
N ILE A 52 -16.40 -9.19 8.59
CA ILE A 52 -17.73 -8.86 9.12
C ILE A 52 -18.81 -9.71 8.42
N ARG A 53 -18.76 -9.87 7.09
CA ARG A 53 -19.69 -10.74 6.35
C ARG A 53 -19.57 -12.21 6.76
N ARG A 54 -18.35 -12.71 6.96
CA ARG A 54 -18.09 -14.07 7.47
C ARG A 54 -18.73 -14.31 8.85
N LYS A 55 -18.77 -13.30 9.73
CA LYS A 55 -19.47 -13.43 11.02
C LYS A 55 -21.00 -13.45 10.90
N LYS A 56 -21.59 -12.77 9.91
CA LYS A 56 -23.05 -12.74 9.72
C LYS A 56 -23.64 -14.06 9.20
N GLY A 57 -22.85 -14.94 8.61
CA GLY A 57 -23.28 -16.28 8.18
C GLY A 57 -23.41 -17.34 9.30
N LYS A 58 -23.19 -16.96 10.57
CA LYS A 58 -23.42 -17.81 11.75
C LYS A 58 -24.62 -17.35 12.60
N VAL A 59 -25.54 -16.56 12.04
CA VAL A 59 -26.90 -16.47 12.58
C VAL A 59 -27.73 -17.48 11.81
N ILE A 60 -27.58 -18.75 12.20
CA ILE A 60 -28.61 -19.75 11.95
C ILE A 60 -29.73 -19.37 12.91
N MET A 61 -30.82 -18.85 12.37
CA MET A 61 -32.16 -19.01 12.92
C MET A 61 -33.11 -19.20 11.76
#